data_AF-A0A2Z6MWY2-F1
#
_entry.id   AF-A0A2Z6MWY2-F1
#
_cell.length_a   1.000
_cell.length_b   1.000
_cell.length_c   1.000
_cell.angle_alpha   90.00
_cell.angle_beta   90.00
_cell.angle_gamma   90.00
#
_symmetry.space_group_name_H-M   'P 1'
#
loop_
_entity.id
_entity.type
_entity.pdbx_description
1 polymer ?
#
loop_
_entity_poly.entity_id
_entity_poly.type
_entity_poly.pdbx_seq_one_letter_code
_entity_poly.pdbx_strand_id
1 'polypeptide(L)'
;MSSFTMVKLPRPTRVKNKIPAPIQITAEHIIHEARQLHEADVRKQKKTTFPNRVQKRAPDHVSKGRRDNEEDLYWRFLSFQKQYGDKKGIEYAITWRKRFEYEDEVKKNPFNYDSWFDYVRLEESVGNKERVREIYNRAVINVPPAEEKRYWQRYIYFWINYALYEELEAGDIEQTRDVYKECLKLIPHHKFTFSKVWLLAVQFEIRQSNLKGARKILGNAIGMAPKDKIFKNYIEMELQLAETWRARAIFDLAIGQPTLDMPELLWKAYIDFEVAECEFEKARVLYGRLLDRTKHLKVWISYAKFEAATNDKESLDLSEEQKKQCIWRVRRVFEEALKYFRSSAPDLKEERAMLLEKWLSLEASFGELGDVSLVHSKLPKRLKKRRQVSTEDGSYRIEEFIDYLFPEETQTSKLKILEVAYRWKKQKLSSDSD
;
A
#
# COMPACT_ATOMS: atom_id res chain seq x y z
N MET A 1 -12.99 -56.28 -23.09
CA MET A 1 -12.54 -55.50 -21.91
C MET A 1 -11.02 -55.51 -21.97
N SER A 2 -10.27 -54.41 -22.13
CA SER A 2 -10.55 -53.01 -21.88
C SER A 2 -9.76 -52.18 -22.91
N SER A 3 -10.46 -51.37 -23.70
CA SER A 3 -9.85 -50.39 -24.60
C SER A 3 -9.38 -49.21 -23.74
N PHE A 4 -8.08 -49.16 -23.43
CA PHE A 4 -7.50 -48.01 -22.74
C PHE A 4 -7.48 -46.80 -23.67
N THR A 5 -8.46 -45.92 -23.51
CA THR A 5 -8.44 -44.56 -24.04
C THR A 5 -7.38 -43.76 -23.28
N MET A 6 -6.19 -43.66 -23.88
CA MET A 6 -5.15 -42.72 -23.43
C MET A 6 -5.69 -41.29 -23.48
N VAL A 7 -5.93 -40.72 -22.30
CA VAL A 7 -6.17 -39.29 -22.12
C VAL A 7 -4.91 -38.54 -22.54
N LYS A 8 -4.97 -37.83 -23.67
CA LYS A 8 -3.91 -36.93 -24.13
C LYS A 8 -3.75 -35.78 -23.13
N LEU A 9 -2.72 -35.85 -22.30
CA LEU A 9 -2.25 -34.70 -21.53
C LEU A 9 -1.82 -33.57 -22.49
N PRO A 10 -2.11 -32.29 -22.18
CA PRO A 10 -1.61 -31.19 -22.98
C PRO A 10 -0.08 -31.23 -22.98
N ARG A 11 0.52 -31.18 -24.17
CA ARG A 11 1.98 -31.16 -24.32
C ARG A 11 2.53 -30.01 -23.48
N PRO A 12 3.58 -30.21 -22.65
CA PRO A 12 4.25 -29.11 -22.00
C PRO A 12 4.77 -28.20 -23.11
N THR A 13 4.35 -26.93 -23.12
CA THR A 13 4.94 -25.91 -23.96
C THR A 13 6.39 -25.76 -23.52
N ARG A 14 7.27 -26.50 -24.19
CA ARG A 14 8.71 -26.43 -23.99
C ARG A 14 9.13 -25.04 -24.45
N VAL A 15 9.33 -24.13 -23.50
CA VAL A 15 9.91 -22.81 -23.76
C VAL A 15 11.26 -23.07 -24.44
N LYS A 16 11.31 -22.85 -25.75
CA LYS A 16 12.55 -22.91 -26.53
C LYS A 16 13.34 -21.63 -26.27
N ASN A 17 13.82 -21.47 -25.06
CA ASN A 17 14.94 -20.60 -24.76
C ASN A 17 15.52 -21.00 -23.41
N LYS A 18 16.47 -21.94 -23.45
CA LYS A 18 17.39 -22.24 -22.33
C LYS A 18 18.65 -21.37 -22.39
N ILE A 19 18.60 -20.27 -23.14
CA ILE A 19 19.64 -19.26 -23.14
C ILE A 19 19.06 -18.13 -22.27
N PRO A 20 19.73 -17.71 -21.17
CA PRO A 20 19.28 -16.55 -20.41
C PRO A 20 19.17 -15.36 -21.36
N ALA A 21 18.13 -14.53 -21.21
CA ALA A 21 18.03 -13.29 -21.98
C ALA A 21 19.36 -12.53 -21.84
N PRO A 22 19.97 -12.04 -22.94
CA PRO A 22 21.30 -11.44 -22.90
C PRO A 22 21.37 -10.22 -21.96
N ILE A 23 20.22 -9.67 -21.58
CA ILE A 23 20.06 -8.67 -20.54
C ILE A 23 19.08 -9.23 -19.51
N GLN A 24 19.59 -9.68 -18.36
CA GLN A 24 18.77 -9.91 -17.17
C GLN A 24 18.43 -8.52 -16.59
N ILE A 25 17.18 -8.10 -16.72
CA ILE A 25 16.72 -6.85 -16.10
C ILE A 25 16.68 -7.09 -14.59
N THR A 26 17.71 -6.63 -13.89
CA THR A 26 17.77 -6.65 -12.43
C THR A 26 16.84 -5.57 -11.86
N ALA A 27 16.36 -5.74 -10.63
CA ALA A 27 15.53 -4.73 -9.95
C ALA A 27 16.19 -3.34 -9.92
N GLU A 28 17.52 -3.30 -9.92
CA GLU A 28 18.35 -2.10 -10.01
C GLU A 28 18.19 -1.37 -11.34
N HIS A 29 18.06 -2.09 -12.46
CA HIS A 29 17.89 -1.49 -13.78
C HIS A 29 16.55 -0.77 -13.91
N ILE A 30 15.49 -1.36 -13.34
CA ILE A 30 14.14 -0.76 -13.31
C ILE A 30 14.13 0.49 -12.43
N ILE A 31 14.86 0.49 -11.31
CA ILE A 31 14.97 1.64 -10.40
C ILE A 31 15.79 2.76 -11.04
N HIS A 32 16.85 2.43 -11.77
CA HIS A 32 17.68 3.41 -12.48
C HIS A 32 16.91 4.03 -13.66
N GLU A 33 16.14 3.23 -14.39
CA GLU A 33 15.25 3.70 -15.46
C GLU A 33 14.12 4.59 -14.92
N ALA A 34 13.51 4.21 -13.79
CA ALA A 34 12.51 5.04 -13.11
C ALA A 34 13.09 6.39 -12.63
N ARG A 35 14.37 6.40 -12.21
CA ARG A 35 15.09 7.62 -11.80
C ARG A 35 15.33 8.55 -12.99
N GLN A 36 15.70 8.01 -14.14
CA GLN A 36 15.93 8.77 -15.38
C GLN A 36 14.62 9.34 -15.96
N LEU A 37 13.52 8.57 -15.92
CA LEU A 37 12.22 9.05 -16.37
C LEU A 37 11.70 10.20 -15.49
N HIS A 38 11.90 10.11 -14.17
CA HIS A 38 11.54 11.20 -13.25
C HIS A 38 12.39 12.47 -13.47
N GLU A 39 13.68 12.32 -13.80
CA GLU A 39 14.55 13.45 -14.19
C GLU A 39 14.09 14.12 -15.50
N ALA A 40 13.59 13.34 -16.48
CA ALA A 40 13.08 13.88 -17.73
C ALA A 40 11.80 14.73 -17.53
N ASP A 41 10.91 14.31 -16.63
CA ASP A 41 9.68 15.04 -16.31
C ASP A 41 9.95 16.33 -15.53
N VAL A 42 10.90 16.32 -14.59
CA VAL A 42 11.38 17.53 -13.90
C VAL A 42 12.00 18.52 -14.90
N ARG A 43 12.73 18.03 -15.90
CA ARG A 43 13.33 18.87 -16.94
C ARG A 43 12.30 19.45 -17.91
N LYS A 44 11.18 18.77 -18.15
CA LYS A 44 10.03 19.30 -18.90
C LYS A 44 9.30 20.40 -18.11
N GLN A 45 9.11 20.23 -16.80
CA GLN A 45 8.51 21.25 -15.93
C GLN A 45 9.33 22.54 -15.84
N LYS A 46 10.68 22.46 -15.86
CA LYS A 46 11.56 23.63 -15.91
C LYS A 46 11.44 24.44 -17.23
N LYS A 47 10.92 23.86 -18.31
CA LYS A 47 10.73 24.54 -19.61
C LYS A 47 9.37 25.23 -19.75
N THR A 48 8.37 24.90 -18.93
CA THR A 48 7.01 25.45 -19.04
C THR A 48 6.72 26.65 -18.15
N THR A 49 7.68 27.10 -17.34
CA THR A 49 7.57 28.37 -16.59
C THR A 49 8.13 29.53 -17.43
N PHE A 50 7.22 30.37 -17.93
CA PHE A 50 7.47 31.59 -18.71
C PHE A 50 8.36 32.64 -18.01
N PRO A 51 8.98 33.57 -18.76
CA PRO A 51 10.06 34.44 -18.28
C PRO A 51 9.52 35.64 -17.50
N ASN A 52 9.86 35.75 -16.22
CA ASN A 52 9.60 36.96 -15.45
C ASN A 52 10.63 38.04 -15.79
N ARG A 53 10.15 39.02 -16.57
CA ARG A 53 10.74 40.33 -16.80
C ARG A 53 10.66 41.13 -15.50
N VAL A 54 11.79 41.32 -14.81
CA VAL A 54 11.93 42.27 -13.68
C VAL A 54 13.02 43.28 -14.01
N GLN A 55 12.70 44.54 -13.69
CA GLN A 55 13.32 45.76 -14.19
C GLN A 55 14.83 45.88 -13.89
N LYS A 56 15.53 46.47 -14.86
CA LYS A 56 16.79 47.21 -14.62
C LYS A 56 16.51 48.33 -13.60
N ARG A 57 16.98 48.17 -12.37
CA ARG A 57 17.35 49.28 -11.49
C ARG A 57 18.82 49.13 -11.14
N ALA A 58 19.55 50.22 -11.30
CA ALA A 58 20.99 50.30 -11.13
C ALA A 58 21.40 49.97 -9.69
N PRO A 59 22.47 49.19 -9.48
CA PRO A 59 23.23 49.22 -8.25
C PRO A 59 24.53 49.98 -8.44
N ASP A 60 24.84 50.73 -7.40
CA ASP A 60 25.99 51.61 -7.21
C ASP A 60 27.34 50.96 -7.50
N HIS A 61 28.29 51.83 -7.83
CA HIS A 61 29.66 51.54 -8.19
C HIS A 61 30.43 50.79 -7.10
N VAL A 62 30.50 49.47 -7.21
CA VAL A 62 31.60 48.68 -6.63
C VAL A 62 32.10 47.67 -7.67
N SER A 63 33.26 48.01 -8.27
CA SER A 63 34.18 47.16 -9.06
C SER A 63 33.56 46.04 -9.90
N LYS A 64 33.03 46.38 -11.09
CA LYS A 64 32.56 45.43 -12.11
C LYS A 64 33.68 44.84 -12.99
N GLY A 65 34.78 45.56 -13.19
CA GLY A 65 35.82 45.19 -14.17
C GLY A 65 36.78 44.05 -13.78
N ARG A 66 36.73 43.50 -12.56
CA ARG A 66 37.61 42.37 -12.18
C ARG A 66 37.04 40.99 -12.53
N ARG A 67 35.73 40.80 -12.36
CA ARG A 67 35.06 39.50 -12.59
C ARG A 67 34.99 39.12 -14.08
N ASP A 68 34.73 40.10 -14.95
CA ASP A 68 34.65 39.85 -16.40
C ASP A 68 36.00 39.41 -17.00
N ASN A 69 37.12 39.95 -16.47
CA ASN A 69 38.47 39.56 -16.89
C ASN A 69 38.87 38.14 -16.41
N GLU A 70 38.38 37.72 -15.24
CA GLU A 70 38.65 36.38 -14.68
C GLU A 70 37.91 35.28 -15.46
N GLU A 71 36.69 35.53 -15.92
CA GLU A 71 35.94 34.60 -16.78
C GLU A 71 36.60 34.43 -18.15
N ASP A 72 37.04 35.53 -18.78
CA ASP A 72 37.75 35.53 -20.06
C ASP A 72 39.12 34.82 -19.96
N LEU A 73 39.86 35.05 -18.87
CA LEU A 73 41.12 34.36 -18.59
C LEU A 73 40.94 32.85 -18.47
N TYR A 74 39.87 32.40 -17.82
CA TYR A 74 39.59 30.97 -17.73
C TYR A 74 39.16 30.36 -19.07
N TRP A 75 38.33 31.03 -19.87
CA TRP A 75 37.96 30.50 -21.18
C TRP A 75 39.18 30.39 -22.10
N ARG A 76 40.12 31.33 -22.01
CA ARG A 76 41.44 31.23 -22.66
C ARG A 76 42.30 30.10 -22.09
N PHE A 77 42.26 29.87 -20.78
CA PHE A 77 42.96 28.75 -20.14
C PHE A 77 42.38 27.38 -20.53
N LEU A 78 41.05 27.25 -20.60
CA LEU A 78 40.39 26.03 -21.06
C LEU A 78 40.64 25.78 -22.55
N SER A 79 40.61 26.81 -23.40
CA SER A 79 40.90 26.63 -24.83
C SER A 79 42.36 26.21 -25.04
N PHE A 80 43.28 26.77 -24.24
CA PHE A 80 44.69 26.37 -24.22
C PHE A 80 44.87 24.92 -23.72
N GLN A 81 44.29 24.56 -22.58
CA GLN A 81 44.33 23.20 -22.02
C GLN A 81 43.64 22.18 -22.96
N LYS A 82 42.59 22.57 -23.68
CA LYS A 82 41.94 21.70 -24.67
C LYS A 82 42.82 21.46 -25.91
N GLN A 83 43.68 22.41 -26.26
CA GLN A 83 44.61 22.30 -27.39
C GLN A 83 45.92 21.58 -27.02
N TYR A 84 46.44 21.79 -25.80
CA TYR A 84 47.80 21.38 -25.41
C TYR A 84 47.88 20.60 -24.08
N GLY A 85 46.78 20.45 -23.36
CA GLY A 85 46.73 19.90 -22.01
C GLY A 85 46.38 18.42 -21.95
N ASP A 86 46.74 17.81 -20.82
CA ASP A 86 46.35 16.45 -20.47
C ASP A 86 44.87 16.41 -20.04
N LYS A 87 44.17 15.32 -20.38
CA LYS A 87 42.73 15.15 -20.13
C LYS A 87 42.39 15.33 -18.64
N LYS A 88 43.27 14.84 -17.76
CA LYS A 88 43.13 14.98 -16.30
C LYS A 88 43.24 16.43 -15.82
N GLY A 89 44.07 17.25 -16.47
CA GLY A 89 44.23 18.67 -16.14
C GLY A 89 42.99 19.50 -16.50
N ILE A 90 42.39 19.23 -17.66
CA ILE A 90 41.12 19.83 -18.09
C ILE A 90 39.99 19.46 -17.11
N GLU A 91 39.88 18.18 -16.75
CA GLU A 91 38.87 17.69 -15.80
C GLU A 91 39.05 18.34 -14.42
N TYR A 92 40.28 18.50 -13.93
CA TYR A 92 40.57 19.19 -12.67
C TYR A 92 40.17 20.67 -12.71
N ALA A 93 40.44 21.38 -13.81
CA ALA A 93 40.07 22.78 -13.95
C ALA A 93 38.54 22.98 -13.98
N ILE A 94 37.82 22.11 -14.70
CA ILE A 94 36.36 22.15 -14.79
C ILE A 94 35.72 21.81 -13.44
N THR A 95 36.20 20.76 -12.76
CA THR A 95 35.70 20.39 -11.42
C THR A 95 35.96 21.51 -10.41
N TRP A 96 37.13 22.14 -10.45
CA TRP A 96 37.44 23.28 -9.58
C TRP A 96 36.51 24.48 -9.81
N ARG A 97 36.21 24.84 -11.07
CA ARG A 97 35.24 25.90 -11.36
C ARG A 97 33.85 25.54 -10.85
N LYS A 98 33.36 24.33 -11.16
CA LYS A 98 32.04 23.89 -10.71
C LYS A 98 31.93 23.86 -9.18
N ARG A 99 33.00 23.48 -8.47
CA ARG A 99 33.08 23.58 -7.00
C ARG A 99 32.87 25.01 -6.52
N PHE A 100 33.53 25.98 -7.15
CA PHE A 100 33.39 27.37 -6.79
C PHE A 100 31.95 27.88 -7.04
N GLU A 101 31.35 27.51 -8.17
CA GLU A 101 29.96 27.83 -8.51
C GLU A 101 28.99 27.26 -7.45
N TYR A 102 29.10 25.96 -7.14
CA TYR A 102 28.24 25.33 -6.14
C TYR A 102 28.44 25.88 -4.74
N GLU A 103 29.68 26.17 -4.34
CA GLU A 103 29.99 26.78 -3.04
C GLU A 103 29.38 28.19 -2.91
N ASP A 104 29.35 28.97 -3.99
CA ASP A 104 28.66 30.27 -4.04
C ASP A 104 27.13 30.12 -4.01
N GLU A 105 26.57 29.16 -4.75
CA GLU A 105 25.12 28.87 -4.72
C GLU A 105 24.64 28.45 -3.33
N VAL A 106 25.40 27.56 -2.68
CA VAL A 106 25.12 27.06 -1.34
C VAL A 106 25.22 28.18 -0.30
N LYS A 107 26.19 29.08 -0.42
CA LYS A 107 26.30 30.26 0.46
C LYS A 107 25.13 31.22 0.29
N LYS A 108 24.67 31.42 -0.95
CA LYS A 108 23.51 32.29 -1.24
C LYS A 108 22.22 31.71 -0.68
N ASN A 109 21.98 30.41 -0.90
CA ASN A 109 20.74 29.74 -0.50
C ASN A 109 21.02 28.39 0.20
N PRO A 110 21.38 28.40 1.49
CA PRO A 110 21.71 27.17 2.22
C PRO A 110 20.57 26.15 2.32
N PHE A 111 19.32 26.59 2.22
CA PHE A 111 18.14 25.72 2.28
C PHE A 111 17.77 25.06 0.94
N ASN A 112 18.47 25.39 -0.15
CA ASN A 112 18.25 24.74 -1.43
C ASN A 112 19.02 23.42 -1.52
N TYR A 113 18.41 22.33 -1.05
CA TYR A 113 19.02 21.00 -1.08
C TYR A 113 19.32 20.47 -2.49
N ASP A 114 18.70 21.01 -3.55
CA ASP A 114 19.01 20.61 -4.93
C ASP A 114 20.44 21.05 -5.31
N SER A 115 20.89 22.25 -4.93
CA SER A 115 22.28 22.69 -5.13
C SER A 115 23.26 21.83 -4.32
N TRP A 116 22.88 21.43 -3.10
CA TRP A 116 23.70 20.51 -2.30
C TRP A 116 23.80 19.12 -2.94
N PHE A 117 22.73 18.59 -3.52
CA PHE A 117 22.78 17.30 -4.24
C PHE A 117 23.71 17.37 -5.44
N ASP A 118 23.67 18.44 -6.21
CA ASP A 118 24.55 18.61 -7.37
C ASP A 118 26.01 18.77 -6.93
N TYR A 119 26.25 19.45 -5.82
CA TYR A 119 27.59 19.58 -5.25
C TYR A 119 28.16 18.24 -4.76
N VAL A 120 27.38 17.47 -4.01
CA VAL A 120 27.76 16.15 -3.53
C VAL A 120 28.07 15.22 -4.71
N ARG A 121 27.23 15.18 -5.74
CA ARG A 121 27.48 14.33 -6.93
C ARG A 121 28.80 14.68 -7.64
N LEU A 122 29.16 15.96 -7.68
CA LEU A 122 30.44 16.38 -8.23
C LEU A 122 31.60 15.80 -7.41
N GLU A 123 31.51 15.84 -6.09
CA GLU A 123 32.58 15.41 -5.20
C GLU A 123 32.67 13.88 -5.10
N GLU A 124 31.54 13.19 -5.18
CA GLU A 124 31.46 11.73 -5.38
C GLU A 124 32.19 11.32 -6.67
N SER A 125 32.01 12.08 -7.77
CA SER A 125 32.72 11.78 -9.03
C SER A 125 34.24 11.97 -8.96
N VAL A 126 34.72 12.82 -8.03
CA VAL A 126 36.16 13.00 -7.78
C VAL A 126 36.68 11.92 -6.83
N GLY A 127 35.82 11.31 -6.02
CA GLY A 127 36.14 10.21 -5.13
C GLY A 127 36.85 10.60 -3.83
N ASN A 128 36.85 11.89 -3.45
CA ASN A 128 37.44 12.33 -2.19
C ASN A 128 36.46 12.15 -1.02
N LYS A 129 36.58 11.04 -0.30
CA LYS A 129 35.68 10.66 0.80
C LYS A 129 35.60 11.70 1.93
N GLU A 130 36.71 12.32 2.31
CA GLU A 130 36.75 13.31 3.39
C GLU A 130 35.95 14.57 3.02
N ARG A 131 36.12 15.05 1.78
CA ARG A 131 35.36 16.21 1.29
C ARG A 131 33.88 15.92 1.16
N VAL A 132 33.52 14.74 0.66
CA VAL A 132 32.10 14.36 0.53
C VAL A 132 31.44 14.34 1.92
N ARG A 133 32.11 13.76 2.93
CA ARG A 133 31.66 13.79 4.33
C ARG A 133 31.52 15.20 4.88
N GLU A 134 32.50 16.07 4.62
CA GLU A 134 32.45 17.46 5.05
C GLU A 134 31.21 18.18 4.48
N ILE A 135 30.92 17.98 3.18
CA ILE A 135 29.77 18.60 2.51
C ILE A 135 28.45 18.06 3.06
N TYR A 136 28.36 16.75 3.26
CA TYR A 136 27.18 16.14 3.90
C TYR A 136 26.96 16.73 5.30
N ASN A 137 28.00 16.82 6.13
CA ASN A 137 27.92 17.39 7.47
C ASN A 137 27.52 18.87 7.45
N ARG A 138 28.08 19.67 6.52
CA ARG A 138 27.72 21.09 6.36
C ARG A 138 26.26 21.27 5.96
N ALA A 139 25.76 20.43 5.06
CA ALA A 139 24.37 20.47 4.61
C ALA A 139 23.39 20.06 5.72
N VAL A 140 23.77 19.09 6.55
CA VAL A 140 22.96 18.58 7.67
C VAL A 140 22.67 19.66 8.72
N ILE A 141 23.62 20.56 8.99
CA ILE A 141 23.46 21.68 9.94
C ILE A 141 22.30 22.60 9.55
N ASN A 142 22.02 22.72 8.24
CA ASN A 142 20.94 23.55 7.73
C ASN A 142 19.60 22.82 7.83
N VAL A 143 19.05 22.74 9.04
CA VAL A 143 17.73 22.16 9.31
C VAL A 143 16.63 23.07 8.73
N PRO A 144 15.60 22.52 8.05
CA PRO A 144 14.49 23.32 7.56
C PRO A 144 13.80 24.10 8.70
N PRO A 145 13.60 25.42 8.58
CA PRO A 145 13.04 26.24 9.65
C PRO A 145 11.53 26.01 9.87
N ALA A 146 10.82 25.54 8.84
CA ALA A 146 9.39 25.25 8.91
C ALA A 146 9.16 23.76 9.18
N GLU A 147 8.34 23.44 10.18
CA GLU A 147 7.97 22.08 10.56
C GLU A 147 6.82 21.50 9.71
N GLU A 148 6.77 21.87 8.43
CA GLU A 148 5.84 21.26 7.47
C GLU A 148 6.54 20.16 6.69
N LYS A 149 5.84 19.04 6.53
CA LYS A 149 6.36 17.85 5.85
C LYS A 149 6.98 18.14 4.47
N ARG A 150 6.45 19.12 3.72
CA ARG A 150 6.94 19.48 2.37
C ARG A 150 8.39 19.96 2.37
N TYR A 151 8.78 20.82 3.31
CA TYR A 151 10.15 21.34 3.39
C TYR A 151 11.13 20.29 3.90
N TRP A 152 10.66 19.36 4.73
CA TRP A 152 11.45 18.25 5.26
C TRP A 152 11.70 17.12 4.27
N GLN A 153 10.91 17.00 3.19
CA GLN A 153 11.08 15.93 2.20
C GLN A 153 12.49 15.92 1.61
N ARG A 154 12.94 17.06 1.07
CA ARG A 154 14.26 17.17 0.43
C ARG A 154 15.40 16.97 1.43
N TYR A 155 15.27 17.54 2.63
CA TYR A 155 16.22 17.36 3.72
C TYR A 155 16.38 15.89 4.12
N ILE A 156 15.28 15.15 4.21
CA ILE A 156 15.33 13.72 4.57
C ILE A 156 15.85 12.87 3.41
N TYR A 157 15.55 13.23 2.17
CA TYR A 157 16.21 12.60 1.02
C TYR A 157 17.72 12.83 1.05
N PHE A 158 18.18 13.97 1.53
CA PHE A 158 19.58 14.27 1.69
C PHE A 158 20.23 13.34 2.74
N TRP A 159 19.59 13.17 3.89
CA TRP A 159 19.98 12.17 4.89
C TRP A 159 20.00 10.74 4.37
N ILE A 160 18.99 10.34 3.58
CA ILE A 160 18.95 9.01 2.95
C ILE A 160 20.13 8.82 2.01
N ASN A 161 20.44 9.82 1.17
CA ASN A 161 21.60 9.75 0.28
C ASN A 161 22.91 9.70 1.07
N TYR A 162 23.02 10.46 2.17
CA TYR A 162 24.20 10.40 3.02
C TYR A 162 24.43 9.00 3.59
N ALA A 163 23.38 8.37 4.13
CA ALA A 163 23.47 7.02 4.65
C ALA A 163 23.82 5.98 3.56
N LEU A 164 23.24 6.12 2.37
CA LEU A 164 23.54 5.25 1.22
C LEU A 164 24.98 5.43 0.73
N TYR A 165 25.49 6.66 0.70
CA TYR A 165 26.88 6.94 0.34
C TYR A 165 27.85 6.29 1.34
N GLU A 166 27.61 6.47 2.65
CA GLU A 166 28.46 5.86 3.68
C GLU A 166 28.44 4.33 3.61
N GLU A 167 27.28 3.75 3.30
CA GLU A 167 27.14 2.30 3.18
C GLU A 167 27.80 1.73 1.92
N LEU A 168 27.53 2.31 0.75
CA LEU A 168 27.91 1.75 -0.54
C LEU A 168 29.30 2.20 -1.03
N GLU A 169 29.65 3.46 -0.83
CA GLU A 169 30.88 4.05 -1.37
C GLU A 169 31.97 4.15 -0.29
N ALA A 170 31.62 4.64 0.90
CA ALA A 170 32.58 4.76 1.99
C ALA A 170 32.92 3.40 2.61
N GLY A 171 31.90 2.53 2.77
CA GLY A 171 31.98 1.21 3.38
C GLY A 171 32.03 1.26 4.91
N ASP A 172 31.59 2.36 5.52
CA ASP A 172 31.73 2.63 6.94
C ASP A 172 30.43 2.35 7.70
N ILE A 173 30.34 1.14 8.24
CA ILE A 173 29.11 0.62 8.86
C ILE A 173 28.75 1.39 10.14
N GLU A 174 29.74 1.81 10.93
CA GLU A 174 29.49 2.54 12.18
C GLU A 174 28.98 3.95 11.88
N GLN A 175 29.62 4.62 10.93
CA GLN A 175 29.17 5.93 10.49
C GLN A 175 27.75 5.87 9.92
N THR A 176 27.43 4.87 9.08
CA THR A 176 26.05 4.70 8.56
C THR A 176 25.03 4.55 9.70
N ARG A 177 25.35 3.79 10.77
CA ARG A 177 24.46 3.67 11.94
C ARG A 177 24.22 5.01 12.61
N ASP A 178 25.27 5.77 12.81
CA ASP A 178 25.18 7.06 13.51
C ASP A 178 24.43 8.09 12.67
N VAL A 179 24.63 8.09 11.35
CA VAL A 179 23.84 8.89 10.40
C VAL A 179 22.35 8.58 10.52
N TYR A 180 21.95 7.30 10.55
CA TYR A 180 20.55 6.94 10.76
C TYR A 180 20.02 7.36 12.13
N LYS A 181 20.80 7.18 13.20
CA LYS A 181 20.40 7.59 14.56
C LYS A 181 20.20 9.10 14.65
N GLU A 182 21.12 9.90 14.12
CA GLU A 182 21.01 11.36 14.14
C GLU A 182 19.84 11.85 13.29
N CYS A 183 19.65 11.27 12.10
CA CYS A 183 18.49 11.57 11.26
C CYS A 183 17.17 11.31 12.01
N LEU A 184 17.05 10.16 12.68
CA LEU A 184 15.84 9.82 13.41
C LEU A 184 15.60 10.69 14.65
N LYS A 185 16.65 11.18 15.32
CA LYS A 185 16.51 12.11 16.45
C LYS A 185 16.00 13.48 16.01
N LEU A 186 16.45 13.97 14.85
CA LEU A 186 16.12 15.30 14.34
C LEU A 186 14.67 15.42 13.85
N ILE A 187 14.07 14.32 13.38
CA ILE A 187 12.72 14.34 12.83
C ILE A 187 11.67 14.58 13.95
N PRO A 188 10.82 15.61 13.85
CA PRO A 188 9.70 15.82 14.76
C PRO A 188 8.57 14.80 14.52
N HIS A 189 8.71 13.60 15.07
CA HIS A 189 7.77 12.48 14.86
C HIS A 189 6.33 12.78 15.33
N HIS A 190 6.16 13.74 16.25
CA HIS A 190 4.85 14.15 16.76
C HIS A 190 4.00 14.92 15.73
N LYS A 191 4.63 15.62 14.77
CA LYS A 191 3.93 16.36 13.70
C LYS A 191 3.83 15.57 12.41
N PHE A 192 4.93 14.95 12.01
CA PHE A 192 4.97 14.15 10.79
C PHE A 192 6.01 13.04 10.90
N THR A 193 5.80 11.98 10.13
CA THR A 193 6.66 10.80 10.19
C THR A 193 7.02 10.32 8.79
N PHE A 194 8.26 9.88 8.62
CA PHE A 194 8.79 9.39 7.35
C PHE A 194 9.06 7.89 7.42
N SER A 195 8.07 7.07 7.03
CA SER A 195 8.20 5.61 7.05
C SER A 195 9.40 5.10 6.26
N LYS A 196 9.77 5.78 5.17
CA LYS A 196 10.89 5.37 4.31
C LYS A 196 12.23 5.34 5.06
N VAL A 197 12.50 6.30 5.95
CA VAL A 197 13.75 6.36 6.73
C VAL A 197 13.83 5.18 7.69
N TRP A 198 12.76 4.93 8.45
CA TRP A 198 12.66 3.80 9.36
C TRP A 198 12.90 2.47 8.64
N LEU A 199 12.25 2.27 7.49
CA LEU A 199 12.41 1.04 6.70
C LEU A 199 13.82 0.86 6.16
N LEU A 200 14.46 1.93 5.69
CA LEU A 200 15.84 1.87 5.20
C LEU A 200 16.83 1.55 6.33
N ALA A 201 16.67 2.16 7.51
CA ALA A 201 17.50 1.86 8.68
C ALA A 201 17.38 0.39 9.11
N VAL A 202 16.16 -0.16 9.04
CA VAL A 202 15.89 -1.58 9.34
C VAL A 202 16.53 -2.49 8.30
N GLN A 203 16.35 -2.20 7.01
CA GLN A 203 16.97 -2.97 5.93
C GLN A 203 18.50 -2.96 6.04
N PHE A 204 19.08 -1.82 6.43
CA PHE A 204 20.50 -1.70 6.72
C PHE A 204 20.92 -2.63 7.87
N GLU A 205 20.24 -2.60 9.02
CA GLU A 205 20.58 -3.50 10.14
C GLU A 205 20.37 -4.99 9.78
N ILE A 206 19.39 -5.31 8.92
CA ILE A 206 19.22 -6.67 8.38
C ILE A 206 20.43 -7.07 7.52
N ARG A 207 20.92 -6.19 6.63
CA ARG A 207 22.14 -6.45 5.85
C ARG A 207 23.37 -6.67 6.73
N GLN A 208 23.45 -5.93 7.84
CA GLN A 208 24.50 -6.10 8.85
C GLN A 208 24.25 -7.29 9.80
N SER A 209 23.25 -8.13 9.55
CA SER A 209 22.86 -9.28 10.37
C SER A 209 22.51 -8.93 11.84
N ASN A 210 22.17 -7.68 12.12
CA ASN A 210 21.80 -7.19 13.45
C ASN A 210 20.28 -7.19 13.66
N LEU A 211 19.72 -8.38 13.84
CA LEU A 211 18.26 -8.56 14.03
C LEU A 211 17.73 -7.88 15.30
N LYS A 212 18.54 -7.82 16.38
CA LYS A 212 18.14 -7.15 17.62
C LYS A 212 18.00 -5.64 17.42
N GLY A 213 18.95 -5.03 16.69
CA GLY A 213 18.89 -3.62 16.30
C GLY A 213 17.67 -3.33 15.43
N ALA A 214 17.46 -4.13 14.38
CA ALA A 214 16.31 -4.00 13.48
C ALA A 214 14.97 -4.03 14.23
N ARG A 215 14.77 -5.01 15.13
CA ARG A 215 13.57 -5.12 15.98
C ARG A 215 13.39 -3.91 16.89
N LYS A 216 14.46 -3.42 17.52
CA LYS A 216 14.41 -2.22 18.37
C LYS A 216 14.00 -0.97 17.58
N ILE A 217 14.52 -0.82 16.37
CA ILE A 217 14.16 0.29 15.47
C ILE A 217 12.69 0.21 15.08
N LEU A 218 12.19 -0.96 14.66
CA LEU A 218 10.78 -1.16 14.31
C LEU A 218 9.83 -0.96 15.49
N GLY A 219 10.19 -1.46 16.68
CA GLY A 219 9.42 -1.25 17.91
C GLY A 219 9.33 0.24 18.27
N ASN A 220 10.44 0.97 18.19
CA ASN A 220 10.45 2.41 18.38
C ASN A 220 9.60 3.14 17.31
N ALA A 221 9.71 2.71 16.05
CA ALA A 221 8.94 3.27 14.95
C ALA A 221 7.42 3.10 15.16
N ILE A 222 6.96 1.96 15.68
CA ILE A 222 5.55 1.75 16.01
C ILE A 222 5.09 2.68 17.14
N GLY A 223 5.89 2.83 18.19
CA GLY A 223 5.56 3.69 19.33
C GLY A 223 5.52 5.18 18.97
N MET A 224 6.45 5.64 18.14
CA MET A 224 6.53 7.04 17.73
C MET A 224 5.61 7.37 16.54
N ALA A 225 5.41 6.41 15.64
CA ALA A 225 4.85 6.65 14.31
C ALA A 225 4.06 5.43 13.79
N PRO A 226 2.90 5.10 14.37
CA PRO A 226 2.11 3.96 13.93
C PRO A 226 1.60 4.18 12.50
N LYS A 227 2.16 3.43 11.55
CA LYS A 227 1.75 3.45 10.14
C LYS A 227 1.66 2.03 9.59
N ASP A 228 0.67 1.80 8.75
CA ASP A 228 0.38 0.51 8.12
C ASP A 228 1.62 -0.07 7.42
N LYS A 229 2.39 0.78 6.73
CA LYS A 229 3.62 0.35 6.04
C LYS A 229 4.69 -0.18 6.99
N ILE A 230 4.79 0.37 8.20
CA ILE A 230 5.78 -0.07 9.20
C ILE A 230 5.34 -1.43 9.77
N PHE A 231 4.06 -1.56 10.14
CA PHE A 231 3.52 -2.84 10.59
C PHE A 231 3.69 -3.95 9.55
N LYS A 232 3.32 -3.69 8.29
CA LYS A 232 3.47 -4.67 7.20
C LYS A 232 4.90 -5.16 7.03
N ASN A 233 5.87 -4.26 6.97
CA ASN A 233 7.29 -4.64 6.85
C ASN A 233 7.82 -5.35 8.10
N TYR A 234 7.34 -4.97 9.30
CA TYR A 234 7.76 -5.65 10.52
C TYR A 234 7.22 -7.09 10.57
N ILE A 235 5.95 -7.28 10.23
CA ILE A 235 5.34 -8.60 10.10
C ILE A 235 6.08 -9.42 9.05
N GLU A 236 6.33 -8.86 7.86
CA GLU A 236 7.05 -9.55 6.78
C GLU A 236 8.45 -9.97 7.20
N MET A 237 9.18 -9.12 7.93
CA MET A 237 10.49 -9.46 8.48
C MET A 237 10.40 -10.62 9.48
N GLU A 238 9.47 -10.61 10.43
CA GLU A 238 9.33 -11.71 11.40
C GLU A 238 8.85 -13.01 10.75
N LEU A 239 8.04 -12.92 9.69
CA LEU A 239 7.63 -14.09 8.88
C LEU A 239 8.81 -14.70 8.12
N GLN A 240 9.68 -13.87 7.53
CA GLN A 240 10.92 -14.34 6.90
C GLN A 240 11.85 -15.03 7.89
N LEU A 241 11.79 -14.65 9.18
CA LEU A 241 12.53 -15.28 10.28
C LEU A 241 11.82 -16.50 10.88
N ALA A 242 10.64 -16.87 10.37
CA ALA A 242 9.77 -17.94 10.89
C ALA A 242 9.35 -17.75 12.38
N GLU A 243 9.33 -16.50 12.86
CA GLU A 243 8.97 -16.16 14.24
C GLU A 243 7.47 -15.86 14.34
N THR A 244 6.66 -16.91 14.18
CA THR A 244 5.19 -16.82 14.04
C THR A 244 4.50 -16.19 15.25
N TRP A 245 4.97 -16.45 16.47
CA TRP A 245 4.42 -15.87 17.69
C TRP A 245 4.63 -14.36 17.78
N ARG A 246 5.79 -13.85 17.30
CA ARG A 246 6.05 -12.40 17.24
C ARG A 246 5.20 -11.74 16.19
N ALA A 247 5.09 -12.35 15.01
CA ALA A 247 4.21 -11.87 13.95
C ALA A 247 2.77 -11.70 14.45
N ARG A 248 2.24 -12.69 15.19
CA ARG A 248 0.91 -12.62 15.84
C ARG A 248 0.79 -11.45 16.80
N ALA A 249 1.76 -11.29 17.71
CA ALA A 249 1.74 -10.18 18.66
C ALA A 249 1.74 -8.80 17.96
N ILE A 250 2.47 -8.68 16.84
CA ILE A 250 2.49 -7.44 16.04
C ILE A 250 1.15 -7.23 15.32
N PHE A 251 0.52 -8.29 14.80
CA PHE A 251 -0.82 -8.21 14.22
C PHE A 251 -1.87 -7.77 15.25
N ASP A 252 -1.86 -8.35 16.45
CA ASP A 252 -2.77 -7.97 17.54
C ASP A 252 -2.56 -6.51 17.95
N LEU A 253 -1.29 -6.08 18.06
CA LEU A 253 -0.95 -4.68 18.34
C LEU A 253 -1.49 -3.75 17.26
N ALA A 254 -1.33 -4.12 15.99
CA ALA A 254 -1.80 -3.34 14.86
C ALA A 254 -3.34 -3.21 14.85
N ILE A 255 -4.07 -4.29 15.14
CA ILE A 255 -5.55 -4.26 15.23
C ILE A 255 -6.07 -3.45 16.41
N GLY A 256 -5.29 -3.38 17.49
CA GLY A 256 -5.58 -2.56 18.67
C GLY A 256 -5.45 -1.05 18.43
N GLN A 257 -4.77 -0.61 17.36
CA GLN A 257 -4.58 0.80 17.05
C GLN A 257 -5.79 1.37 16.28
N PRO A 258 -6.54 2.35 16.84
CA PRO A 258 -7.72 2.92 16.20
C PRO A 258 -7.39 3.89 15.05
N THR A 259 -6.13 4.31 14.90
CA THR A 259 -5.69 5.36 13.96
C THR A 259 -5.14 4.84 12.63
N LEU A 260 -5.30 3.55 12.32
CA LEU A 260 -4.77 3.00 11.06
C LEU A 260 -5.68 3.36 9.88
N ASP A 261 -5.05 3.82 8.81
CA ASP A 261 -5.69 4.36 7.59
C ASP A 261 -6.47 3.26 6.84
N MET A 262 -6.02 2.00 6.91
CA MET A 262 -6.61 0.85 6.19
C MET A 262 -6.75 -0.42 7.06
N PRO A 263 -7.73 -0.49 7.97
CA PRO A 263 -7.92 -1.65 8.84
C PRO A 263 -8.23 -2.95 8.06
N GLU A 264 -9.01 -2.88 6.97
CA GLU A 264 -9.48 -4.07 6.23
C GLU A 264 -8.34 -4.90 5.62
N LEU A 265 -7.30 -4.24 5.08
CA LEU A 265 -6.16 -4.93 4.46
C LEU A 265 -5.32 -5.67 5.52
N LEU A 266 -5.23 -5.10 6.72
CA LEU A 266 -4.50 -5.70 7.83
C LEU A 266 -5.24 -6.93 8.37
N TRP A 267 -6.56 -6.84 8.54
CA TRP A 267 -7.39 -7.97 8.94
C TRP A 267 -7.30 -9.13 7.95
N LYS A 268 -7.39 -8.84 6.65
CA LYS A 268 -7.21 -9.85 5.62
C LYS A 268 -5.83 -10.50 5.70
N ALA A 269 -4.76 -9.70 5.79
CA ALA A 269 -3.40 -10.22 5.90
C ALA A 269 -3.20 -11.09 7.15
N TYR A 270 -3.83 -10.73 8.27
CA TYR A 270 -3.73 -11.52 9.50
C TYR A 270 -4.47 -12.87 9.38
N ILE A 271 -5.66 -12.84 8.79
CA ILE A 271 -6.41 -14.07 8.51
C ILE A 271 -5.63 -14.95 7.53
N ASP A 272 -5.19 -14.42 6.40
CA ASP A 272 -4.42 -15.16 5.39
C ASP A 272 -3.15 -15.78 6.01
N PHE A 273 -2.51 -15.09 6.96
CA PHE A 273 -1.39 -15.62 7.74
C PHE A 273 -1.78 -16.82 8.62
N GLU A 274 -2.82 -16.73 9.46
CA GLU A 274 -3.23 -17.86 10.30
C GLU A 274 -3.73 -19.05 9.46
N VAL A 275 -4.33 -18.79 8.29
CA VAL A 275 -4.70 -19.85 7.33
C VAL A 275 -3.47 -20.51 6.71
N ALA A 276 -2.39 -19.76 6.47
CA ALA A 276 -1.13 -20.30 5.95
C ALA A 276 -0.41 -21.17 6.99
N GLU A 277 -0.49 -20.80 8.27
CA GLU A 277 0.04 -21.56 9.41
C GLU A 277 -0.87 -22.74 9.84
N CYS A 278 -1.98 -22.98 9.13
CA CYS A 278 -2.99 -24.01 9.45
C CYS A 278 -3.65 -23.86 10.84
N GLU A 279 -3.64 -22.66 11.42
CA GLU A 279 -4.22 -22.35 12.73
C GLU A 279 -5.68 -21.90 12.58
N PHE A 280 -6.52 -22.83 12.13
CA PHE A 280 -7.90 -22.53 11.73
C PHE A 280 -8.78 -22.00 12.86
N GLU A 281 -8.54 -22.43 14.10
CA GLU A 281 -9.33 -21.98 15.24
C GLU A 281 -9.06 -20.50 15.56
N LYS A 282 -7.81 -20.06 15.46
CA LYS A 282 -7.46 -18.64 15.60
C LYS A 282 -8.06 -17.82 14.47
N ALA A 283 -7.99 -18.31 13.24
CA ALA A 283 -8.62 -17.64 12.09
C ALA A 283 -10.14 -17.45 12.31
N ARG A 284 -10.85 -18.43 12.90
CA ARG A 284 -12.28 -18.29 13.26
C ARG A 284 -12.52 -17.19 14.28
N VAL A 285 -11.72 -17.14 15.35
CA VAL A 285 -11.80 -16.07 16.36
C VAL A 285 -11.56 -14.70 15.71
N LEU A 286 -10.63 -14.60 14.77
CA LEU A 286 -10.37 -13.36 14.02
C LEU A 286 -11.55 -12.96 13.14
N TYR A 287 -12.17 -13.90 12.41
CA TYR A 287 -13.38 -13.63 11.65
C TYR A 287 -14.54 -13.16 12.55
N GLY A 288 -14.71 -13.78 13.74
CA GLY A 288 -15.70 -13.35 14.72
C GLY A 288 -15.46 -11.90 15.18
N ARG A 289 -14.24 -11.57 15.60
CA ARG A 289 -13.85 -10.20 15.99
C ARG A 289 -14.03 -9.20 14.84
N LEU A 290 -13.72 -9.60 13.61
CA LEU A 290 -13.91 -8.77 12.43
C LEU A 290 -15.40 -8.51 12.17
N LEU A 291 -16.25 -9.54 12.27
CA LEU A 291 -17.70 -9.42 12.12
C LEU A 291 -18.35 -8.58 13.23
N ASP A 292 -17.79 -8.57 14.44
CA ASP A 292 -18.26 -7.67 15.50
C ASP A 292 -17.99 -6.19 15.16
N ARG A 293 -16.89 -5.91 14.44
CA ARG A 293 -16.52 -4.56 14.01
C ARG A 293 -17.20 -4.15 12.70
N THR A 294 -17.11 -5.00 11.67
CA THR A 294 -17.56 -4.73 10.30
C THR A 294 -18.44 -5.86 9.80
N LYS A 295 -19.74 -5.59 9.68
CA LYS A 295 -20.75 -6.57 9.22
C LYS A 295 -21.00 -6.46 7.71
N HIS A 296 -19.93 -6.31 6.94
CA HIS A 296 -20.02 -6.20 5.48
C HIS A 296 -20.21 -7.57 4.82
N LEU A 297 -20.99 -7.61 3.73
CA LEU A 297 -21.24 -8.81 2.93
C LEU A 297 -19.95 -9.55 2.55
N LYS A 298 -18.90 -8.82 2.17
CA LYS A 298 -17.61 -9.40 1.74
C LYS A 298 -16.96 -10.23 2.85
N VAL A 299 -17.08 -9.82 4.11
CA VAL A 299 -16.49 -10.53 5.26
C VAL A 299 -17.20 -11.87 5.48
N TRP A 300 -18.54 -11.87 5.44
CA TRP A 300 -19.34 -13.09 5.51
C TRP A 300 -19.00 -14.08 4.40
N ILE A 301 -18.89 -13.59 3.16
CA ILE A 301 -18.51 -14.43 2.01
C ILE A 301 -17.09 -14.99 2.19
N SER A 302 -16.12 -14.18 2.65
CA SER A 302 -14.76 -14.67 2.90
C SER A 302 -14.73 -15.71 4.02
N TYR A 303 -15.52 -15.53 5.07
CA TYR A 303 -15.56 -16.48 6.19
C TYR A 303 -16.14 -17.83 5.75
N ALA A 304 -17.23 -17.82 4.98
CA ALA A 304 -17.80 -19.04 4.42
C ALA A 304 -16.85 -19.75 3.44
N LYS A 305 -16.14 -19.00 2.59
CA LYS A 305 -15.10 -19.55 1.70
C LYS A 305 -13.93 -20.15 2.46
N PHE A 306 -13.56 -19.55 3.59
CA PHE A 306 -12.52 -20.06 4.47
C PHE A 306 -12.89 -21.44 5.04
N GLU A 307 -14.09 -21.59 5.64
CA GLU A 307 -14.56 -22.88 6.17
C GLU A 307 -14.78 -23.93 5.07
N ALA A 308 -15.06 -23.50 3.83
CA ALA A 308 -15.09 -24.40 2.67
C ALA A 308 -13.67 -24.85 2.27
N ALA A 309 -12.68 -23.94 2.28
CA ALA A 309 -11.30 -24.22 1.86
C ALA A 309 -10.50 -25.02 2.89
N THR A 310 -10.88 -25.02 4.18
CA THR A 310 -10.27 -25.92 5.18
C THR A 310 -10.47 -27.39 4.82
N ASN A 311 -11.48 -27.70 4.00
CA ASN A 311 -11.74 -29.05 3.47
C ASN A 311 -10.70 -29.52 2.43
N ASP A 312 -9.96 -28.60 1.79
CA ASP A 312 -9.06 -28.93 0.67
C ASP A 312 -7.59 -29.05 1.08
N LYS A 313 -7.18 -28.42 2.19
CA LYS A 313 -5.76 -28.31 2.60
C LYS A 313 -5.31 -29.38 3.60
N GLU A 314 -6.23 -29.98 4.34
CA GLU A 314 -5.95 -31.20 5.09
C GLU A 314 -6.03 -32.37 4.11
N SER A 315 -4.91 -33.10 3.95
CA SER A 315 -4.61 -34.20 3.03
C SER A 315 -5.75 -35.19 2.72
N LEU A 316 -5.58 -35.91 1.59
CA LEU A 316 -6.42 -36.95 0.94
C LEU A 316 -7.21 -37.98 1.79
N ASP A 317 -7.10 -38.00 3.12
CA ASP A 317 -7.75 -38.96 4.03
C ASP A 317 -8.68 -38.28 5.07
N LEU A 318 -9.41 -37.23 4.71
CA LEU A 318 -10.44 -36.65 5.57
C LEU A 318 -11.63 -37.62 5.75
N SER A 319 -11.91 -38.00 7.01
CA SER A 319 -13.12 -38.75 7.38
C SER A 319 -14.36 -37.99 6.91
N GLU A 320 -15.38 -38.70 6.41
CA GLU A 320 -16.66 -38.09 6.00
C GLU A 320 -17.25 -37.18 7.09
N GLU A 321 -16.98 -37.49 8.36
CA GLU A 321 -17.43 -36.73 9.52
C GLU A 321 -16.83 -35.33 9.58
N GLN A 322 -15.54 -35.18 9.25
CA GLN A 322 -14.88 -33.88 9.21
C GLN A 322 -15.41 -33.02 8.06
N LYS A 323 -15.68 -33.65 6.90
CA LYS A 323 -16.30 -32.98 5.75
C LYS A 323 -17.71 -32.48 6.09
N LYS A 324 -18.52 -33.31 6.76
CA LYS A 324 -19.85 -32.96 7.26
C LYS A 324 -19.79 -31.80 8.28
N GLN A 325 -18.79 -31.79 9.17
CA GLN A 325 -18.58 -30.71 10.12
C GLN A 325 -18.22 -29.38 9.45
N CYS A 326 -17.34 -29.38 8.43
CA CYS A 326 -17.01 -28.18 7.65
C CYS A 326 -18.26 -27.62 6.96
N ILE A 327 -19.05 -28.48 6.30
CA ILE A 327 -20.30 -28.07 5.64
C ILE A 327 -21.29 -27.50 6.65
N TRP A 328 -21.43 -28.12 7.82
CA TRP A 328 -22.26 -27.60 8.90
C TRP A 328 -21.82 -26.20 9.35
N ARG A 329 -20.51 -25.96 9.50
CA ARG A 329 -19.96 -24.64 9.83
C ARG A 329 -20.26 -23.60 8.75
N VAL A 330 -20.05 -23.94 7.47
CA VAL A 330 -20.36 -23.07 6.32
C VAL A 330 -21.84 -22.66 6.35
N ARG A 331 -22.75 -23.63 6.52
CA ARG A 331 -24.20 -23.38 6.62
C ARG A 331 -24.53 -22.46 7.79
N ARG A 332 -23.92 -22.70 8.96
CA ARG A 332 -24.10 -21.86 10.15
C ARG A 332 -23.73 -20.41 9.89
N VAL A 333 -22.59 -20.16 9.23
CA VAL A 333 -22.14 -18.81 8.86
C VAL A 333 -23.14 -18.11 7.94
N PHE A 334 -23.66 -18.82 6.92
CA PHE A 334 -24.68 -18.27 6.04
C PHE A 334 -26.01 -17.98 6.76
N GLU A 335 -26.44 -18.86 7.67
CA GLU A 335 -27.65 -18.66 8.46
C GLU A 335 -27.54 -17.47 9.42
N GLU A 336 -26.39 -17.32 10.09
CA GLU A 336 -26.08 -16.15 10.93
C GLU A 336 -26.08 -14.86 10.10
N ALA A 337 -25.44 -14.86 8.93
CA ALA A 337 -25.43 -13.73 8.01
C ALA A 337 -26.86 -13.37 7.54
N LEU A 338 -27.67 -14.36 7.17
CA LEU A 338 -29.08 -14.14 6.76
C LEU A 338 -29.93 -13.57 7.89
N LYS A 339 -29.73 -14.04 9.14
CA LYS A 339 -30.40 -13.49 10.33
C LYS A 339 -30.01 -12.02 10.53
N TYR A 340 -28.75 -11.66 10.33
CA TYR A 340 -28.28 -10.28 10.40
C TYR A 340 -28.93 -9.40 9.33
N PHE A 341 -28.84 -9.77 8.04
CA PHE A 341 -29.45 -8.99 6.95
C PHE A 341 -30.98 -8.90 7.08
N ARG A 342 -31.63 -9.91 7.68
CA ARG A 342 -33.07 -9.87 7.95
C ARG A 342 -33.45 -8.89 9.07
N SER A 343 -32.68 -8.85 10.15
CA SER A 343 -33.03 -8.10 11.37
C SER A 343 -32.45 -6.69 11.41
N SER A 344 -31.19 -6.54 11.02
CA SER A 344 -30.39 -5.34 11.24
C SER A 344 -30.21 -4.49 9.99
N ALA A 345 -30.37 -5.06 8.80
CA ALA A 345 -30.19 -4.33 7.53
C ALA A 345 -31.23 -4.75 6.46
N PRO A 346 -32.54 -4.52 6.72
CA PRO A 346 -33.62 -4.96 5.82
C PRO A 346 -33.60 -4.28 4.45
N ASP A 347 -32.94 -3.12 4.34
CA ASP A 347 -32.82 -2.35 3.09
C ASP A 347 -31.77 -2.94 2.14
N LEU A 348 -30.82 -3.74 2.64
CA LEU A 348 -29.75 -4.37 1.85
C LEU A 348 -30.21 -5.69 1.22
N LYS A 349 -31.35 -5.64 0.52
CA LYS A 349 -31.95 -6.81 -0.13
C LYS A 349 -31.08 -7.41 -1.24
N GLU A 350 -30.34 -6.57 -1.96
CA GLU A 350 -29.40 -7.01 -3.00
C GLU A 350 -28.23 -7.80 -2.40
N GLU A 351 -27.69 -7.33 -1.27
CA GLU A 351 -26.61 -8.03 -0.55
C GLU A 351 -27.06 -9.37 -0.01
N ARG A 352 -28.28 -9.43 0.52
CA ARG A 352 -28.92 -10.69 0.93
C ARG A 352 -29.12 -11.65 -0.26
N ALA A 353 -29.50 -11.14 -1.42
CA ALA A 353 -29.63 -11.96 -2.64
C ALA A 353 -28.27 -12.50 -3.11
N MET A 354 -27.24 -11.65 -3.15
CA MET A 354 -25.87 -12.04 -3.49
C MET A 354 -25.32 -13.10 -2.52
N LEU A 355 -25.61 -12.97 -1.22
CA LEU A 355 -25.22 -13.96 -0.22
C LEU A 355 -25.82 -15.34 -0.53
N LEU A 356 -27.11 -15.40 -0.88
CA LEU A 356 -27.78 -16.65 -1.24
C LEU A 356 -27.25 -17.25 -2.55
N GLU A 357 -26.95 -16.43 -3.55
CA GLU A 357 -26.30 -16.90 -4.78
C GLU A 357 -24.92 -17.50 -4.50
N LYS A 358 -24.15 -16.91 -3.57
CA LYS A 358 -22.86 -17.48 -3.14
C LYS A 358 -23.02 -18.74 -2.32
N TRP A 359 -24.02 -18.83 -1.45
CA TRP A 359 -24.32 -20.08 -0.72
C TRP A 359 -24.69 -21.20 -1.70
N LEU A 360 -25.54 -20.93 -2.69
CA LEU A 360 -25.92 -21.89 -3.74
C LEU A 360 -24.69 -22.42 -4.49
N SER A 361 -23.79 -21.52 -4.90
CA SER A 361 -22.56 -21.88 -5.58
C SER A 361 -21.62 -22.74 -4.74
N LEU A 362 -21.61 -22.55 -3.42
CA LEU A 362 -20.79 -23.35 -2.51
C LEU A 362 -21.43 -24.72 -2.24
N GLU A 363 -22.74 -24.81 -2.02
CA GLU A 363 -23.43 -26.10 -1.88
C GLU A 363 -23.27 -26.96 -3.15
N ALA A 364 -23.35 -26.36 -4.33
CA ALA A 364 -23.07 -27.05 -5.58
C ALA A 364 -21.62 -27.56 -5.68
N SER A 365 -20.66 -26.84 -5.08
CA SER A 365 -19.24 -27.25 -5.07
C SER A 365 -18.96 -28.44 -4.14
N PHE A 366 -19.81 -28.68 -3.14
CA PHE A 366 -19.67 -29.82 -2.20
C PHE A 366 -20.18 -31.16 -2.76
N GLY A 367 -20.78 -31.16 -3.96
CA GLY A 367 -21.25 -32.39 -4.62
C GLY A 367 -22.33 -33.12 -3.81
N GLU A 368 -22.13 -34.41 -3.56
CA GLU A 368 -23.11 -35.29 -2.87
C GLU A 368 -23.37 -34.92 -1.40
N LEU A 369 -22.42 -34.24 -0.74
CA LEU A 369 -22.58 -33.77 0.65
C LEU A 369 -23.29 -32.41 0.72
N GLY A 370 -23.39 -31.71 -0.41
CA GLY A 370 -24.09 -30.44 -0.54
C GLY A 370 -25.59 -30.62 -0.70
N ASP A 371 -26.37 -29.61 -0.27
CA ASP A 371 -27.82 -29.60 -0.47
C ASP A 371 -28.27 -28.24 -1.03
N VAL A 372 -28.37 -28.23 -2.36
CA VAL A 372 -28.77 -27.07 -3.16
C VAL A 372 -30.26 -26.74 -2.96
N SER A 373 -31.08 -27.72 -2.57
CA SER A 373 -32.53 -27.56 -2.41
C SER A 373 -32.89 -26.63 -1.25
N LEU A 374 -32.10 -26.68 -0.17
CA LEU A 374 -32.22 -25.80 1.00
C LEU A 374 -32.11 -24.33 0.60
N VAL A 375 -31.15 -24.00 -0.27
CA VAL A 375 -30.88 -22.62 -0.69
C VAL A 375 -31.89 -22.18 -1.75
N HIS A 376 -32.26 -23.06 -2.69
CA HIS A 376 -33.26 -22.76 -3.72
C HIS A 376 -34.60 -22.29 -3.12
N SER A 377 -35.04 -22.90 -2.03
CA SER A 377 -36.27 -22.50 -1.33
C SER A 377 -36.24 -21.08 -0.78
N LYS A 378 -35.05 -20.51 -0.54
CA LYS A 378 -34.82 -19.20 0.07
C LYS A 378 -34.52 -18.10 -0.95
N LEU A 379 -34.33 -18.43 -2.24
CA LEU A 379 -33.93 -17.47 -3.27
C LEU A 379 -35.01 -16.41 -3.53
N PRO A 380 -34.61 -15.13 -3.68
CA PRO A 380 -35.53 -14.06 -3.98
C PRO A 380 -35.93 -14.03 -5.46
N LYS A 381 -37.12 -13.51 -5.74
CA LYS A 381 -37.56 -13.15 -7.08
C LYS A 381 -37.13 -11.71 -7.38
N ARG A 382 -36.43 -11.52 -8.50
CA ARG A 382 -36.04 -10.19 -9.01
C ARG A 382 -37.27 -9.48 -9.58
N LEU A 383 -37.61 -8.31 -9.05
CA LEU A 383 -38.66 -7.45 -9.56
C LEU A 383 -38.07 -6.11 -10.03
N LYS A 384 -38.62 -5.58 -11.12
CA LYS A 384 -38.32 -4.20 -11.55
C LYS A 384 -39.39 -3.28 -10.98
N LYS A 385 -39.00 -2.32 -10.15
CA LYS A 385 -39.88 -1.30 -9.58
C LYS A 385 -39.50 0.08 -10.11
N ARG A 386 -40.46 1.00 -10.12
CA ARG A 386 -40.30 2.39 -10.55
C ARG A 386 -40.46 3.30 -9.35
N ARG A 387 -39.47 4.16 -9.08
CA ARG A 387 -39.55 5.19 -8.03
C ARG A 387 -39.51 6.57 -8.68
N GLN A 388 -40.32 7.48 -8.17
CA GLN A 388 -40.25 8.89 -8.53
C GLN A 388 -39.19 9.56 -7.64
N VAL A 389 -38.19 10.17 -8.26
CA VAL A 389 -37.16 10.98 -7.59
C VAL A 389 -37.39 12.43 -7.99
N SER A 390 -37.51 13.31 -7.00
CA SER A 390 -37.67 14.75 -7.20
C SER A 390 -36.33 15.36 -7.59
N THR A 391 -36.28 16.06 -8.72
CA THR A 391 -35.15 16.91 -9.11
C THR A 391 -35.26 18.28 -8.43
N GLU A 392 -34.15 19.01 -8.28
CA GLU A 392 -34.10 20.34 -7.63
C GLU A 392 -35.08 21.37 -8.23
N ASP A 393 -35.51 21.17 -9.49
CA ASP A 393 -36.49 21.99 -10.20
C ASP A 393 -37.97 21.59 -10.00
N GLY A 394 -38.26 20.68 -9.06
CA GLY A 394 -39.64 20.23 -8.78
C GLY A 394 -40.26 19.29 -9.82
N SER A 395 -39.50 18.88 -10.84
CA SER A 395 -39.88 17.85 -11.80
C SER A 395 -39.52 16.44 -11.29
N TYR A 396 -40.37 15.45 -11.56
CA TYR A 396 -40.16 14.05 -11.14
C TYR A 396 -39.47 13.24 -12.23
N ARG A 397 -38.31 12.64 -11.92
CA ARG A 397 -37.65 11.65 -12.76
C ARG A 397 -38.07 10.25 -12.30
N ILE A 398 -38.55 9.41 -13.21
CA ILE A 398 -38.86 8.00 -12.91
C ILE A 398 -37.55 7.22 -13.05
N GLU A 399 -37.02 6.72 -11.93
CA GLU A 399 -35.89 5.79 -11.93
C GLU A 399 -36.41 4.35 -11.79
N GLU A 400 -35.99 3.48 -12.73
CA GLU A 400 -36.23 2.04 -12.64
C GLU A 400 -35.15 1.43 -11.74
N PHE A 401 -35.55 0.81 -10.63
CA PHE A 401 -34.64 0.12 -9.70
C PHE A 401 -35.06 -1.34 -9.52
N ILE A 402 -34.08 -2.21 -9.25
CA ILE A 402 -34.31 -3.64 -9.02
C ILE A 402 -34.63 -3.83 -7.54
N ASP A 403 -35.74 -4.50 -7.23
CA ASP A 403 -36.11 -4.91 -5.88
C ASP A 403 -36.15 -6.44 -5.81
N TYR A 404 -35.85 -7.00 -4.65
CA TYR A 404 -35.80 -8.45 -4.43
C TYR A 404 -36.92 -8.84 -3.47
N LEU A 405 -37.82 -9.73 -3.91
CA LEU A 405 -38.85 -10.33 -3.05
C LEU A 405 -38.42 -11.69 -2.55
N PHE A 406 -38.20 -11.80 -1.24
CA PHE A 406 -37.91 -13.08 -0.59
C PHE A 406 -39.21 -13.87 -0.37
N PRO A 407 -39.20 -15.22 -0.50
CA PRO A 407 -40.39 -16.06 -0.29
C PRO A 407 -41.09 -15.83 1.06
N GLU A 408 -40.32 -15.54 2.12
CA GLU A 408 -40.85 -15.23 3.45
C GLU A 408 -41.67 -13.93 3.48
N GLU A 409 -41.25 -12.89 2.74
CA GLU A 409 -41.98 -11.61 2.66
C GLU A 409 -43.35 -11.80 1.99
N THR A 410 -43.44 -12.72 1.03
CA THR A 410 -44.70 -13.07 0.35
C THR A 410 -45.69 -13.79 1.26
N GLN A 411 -45.23 -14.55 2.25
CA GLN A 411 -46.09 -15.18 3.24
C GLN A 411 -46.65 -14.12 4.20
N THR A 412 -45.82 -13.21 4.71
CA THR A 412 -46.28 -12.09 5.56
C THR A 412 -47.24 -11.13 4.84
N SER A 413 -47.03 -10.86 3.55
CA SER A 413 -47.94 -9.98 2.79
C SER A 413 -49.31 -10.64 2.58
N LYS A 414 -49.34 -11.94 2.25
CA LYS A 414 -50.59 -12.72 2.16
C LYS A 414 -51.35 -12.72 3.48
N LEU A 415 -50.64 -12.88 4.61
CA LEU A 415 -51.25 -12.84 5.94
C LEU A 415 -51.82 -11.45 6.29
N LYS A 416 -51.12 -10.36 5.95
CA LYS A 416 -51.64 -9.00 6.14
C LYS A 416 -52.87 -8.71 5.26
N ILE A 417 -52.88 -9.19 4.02
CA ILE A 417 -54.05 -9.05 3.11
C ILE A 417 -55.24 -9.83 3.68
N LEU A 418 -55.03 -11.04 4.19
CA LEU A 418 -56.06 -11.84 4.84
C LEU A 418 -56.57 -11.18 6.14
N GLU A 419 -55.69 -10.55 6.92
CA GLU A 419 -56.06 -9.82 8.13
C GLU A 419 -56.90 -8.58 7.80
N VAL A 420 -56.52 -7.81 6.78
CA VAL A 420 -57.29 -6.65 6.30
C VAL A 420 -58.64 -7.08 5.72
N ALA A 421 -58.68 -8.17 4.95
CA ALA A 421 -59.93 -8.73 4.44
C ALA A 421 -60.85 -9.23 5.56
N TYR A 422 -60.30 -9.83 6.61
CA TYR A 422 -61.05 -10.25 7.80
C TYR A 422 -61.60 -9.03 8.56
N ARG A 423 -60.80 -7.97 8.76
CA ARG A 423 -61.25 -6.72 9.38
C ARG A 423 -62.35 -6.04 8.57
N TRP A 424 -62.24 -6.01 7.24
CA TRP A 424 -63.28 -5.49 6.35
C TRP A 424 -64.59 -6.31 6.46
N LYS A 425 -64.50 -7.64 6.47
CA LYS A 425 -65.66 -8.51 6.65
C LYS A 425 -66.33 -8.30 8.02
N LYS A 426 -65.54 -8.12 9.09
CA LYS A 426 -66.04 -7.83 10.43
C LYS A 426 -66.76 -6.47 10.48
N GLN A 427 -66.23 -5.44 9.82
CA GLN A 427 -66.86 -4.13 9.71
C GLN A 427 -68.19 -4.16 8.94
N LYS A 428 -68.28 -4.96 7.87
CA LYS A 428 -69.54 -5.16 7.15
C LYS A 428 -70.60 -5.89 7.97
N LEU A 429 -70.20 -6.89 8.75
CA LEU A 429 -71.13 -7.63 9.60
C LEU A 429 -71.64 -6.80 10.78
N SER A 430 -70.84 -5.84 11.29
CA SER A 430 -71.30 -4.89 12.31
C SER A 430 -72.19 -3.76 11.76
N SER A 431 -72.09 -3.43 10.47
CA SER A 431 -72.96 -2.43 9.83
C SER A 431 -74.30 -2.98 9.36
N ASP A 432 -74.45 -4.31 9.28
CA ASP A 432 -75.71 -4.99 8.94
C ASP A 432 -76.52 -5.38 10.21
N SER A 433 -76.04 -5.01 11.41
CA SER A 433 -76.68 -5.32 12.71
C SER A 433 -77.23 -4.10 13.47
N ASP A 434 -77.16 -2.91 12.86
CA ASP A 434 -77.90 -1.69 13.26
C ASP A 434 -78.96 -1.40 12.17
#